data_AF-A0A015KGZ1-F1
#
_entry.id   AF-A0A015KGZ1-F1
#
_cell.length_a   1.000
_cell.length_b   1.000
_cell.length_c   1.000
_cell.angle_alpha   90.00
_cell.angle_beta   90.00
_cell.angle_gamma   90.00
#
_symmetry.space_group_name_H-M   'P 1'
#
loop_
_entity.id
_entity.type
_entity.pdbx_description
1 polymer ?
#
loop_
_entity_poly.entity_id
_entity_poly.type
_entity_poly.pdbx_seq_one_letter_code
_entity_poly.pdbx_strand_id
1 'polypeptide(L)'
;MIRPSTKLEFYLISNNIVLSDSISSFPFIKWNVGKYEGFSYILVKFEHYEILLEEDNVKPAKEFEQVIEKALDSMKPLEELQRVFDEFGHIFPQRITLGRSLKIILPNPSLNDTFENTNDVNEIVKSLDKLDVPYLITQEGESIKKNNLTSWIVDTNDSLKVIEFDKIIPLYKILKVEQQERINDILDKFNDLQNSRIIMTGITDLKDLEYLKDDLNNGLVNNISHYKRIDVELSLKDENYEVYGSVISENNTKLEEIYVNFGLYDFNGFYAIIKKLKEISIDITKCYISWMIIGRPLQLSIFSPNNRKFQVHCIKNHFKLQSNQLNYRIETSFNLSEGYTIFAHAYHSSTNHEPNNIIKLIKWSKNSINFQITNLSQLNLVDDFLTETENVINIELNICILFNDYERLKIDNNEGRKGLLIGYTLTKKNFDESLKQSI
;
A
#
# COMPACT_ATOMS: atom_id res chain seq x y z
N MET A 1 -29.37 13.30 23.35
CA MET A 1 -29.80 12.48 22.19
C MET A 1 -28.57 12.10 21.39
N ILE A 2 -28.45 10.86 20.90
CA ILE A 2 -27.23 10.36 20.22
C ILE A 2 -27.62 9.75 18.86
N ARG A 3 -26.76 9.96 17.85
CA ARG A 3 -26.87 9.36 16.52
C ARG A 3 -25.56 8.62 16.21
N PRO A 4 -25.59 7.29 16.00
CA PRO A 4 -24.38 6.56 15.62
C PRO A 4 -23.95 6.94 14.20
N SER A 5 -22.66 7.20 14.04
CA SER A 5 -21.97 7.44 12.78
C SER A 5 -21.25 6.18 12.25
N THR A 6 -20.96 5.21 13.12
CA THR A 6 -20.28 3.95 12.75
C THR A 6 -21.07 2.70 13.19
N LYS A 7 -20.77 1.54 12.58
CA LYS A 7 -21.35 0.24 13.00
C LYS A 7 -20.96 -0.12 14.44
N LEU A 8 -19.75 0.26 14.86
CA LEU A 8 -19.26 0.03 16.22
C LEU A 8 -20.04 0.89 17.23
N GLU A 9 -20.23 2.18 16.95
CA GLU A 9 -21.09 3.06 17.75
C GLU A 9 -22.51 2.51 17.87
N PHE A 10 -23.10 2.07 16.75
CA PHE A 10 -24.41 1.45 16.77
C PHE A 10 -24.47 0.22 17.68
N TYR A 11 -23.47 -0.66 17.61
CA TYR A 11 -23.40 -1.85 18.45
C TYR A 11 -23.27 -1.49 19.94
N LEU A 12 -22.44 -0.52 20.28
CA LEU A 12 -22.25 -0.06 21.66
C LEU A 12 -23.51 0.59 22.22
N ILE A 13 -24.14 1.50 21.48
CA ILE A 13 -25.39 2.16 21.88
C ILE A 13 -26.53 1.13 21.99
N SER A 14 -26.52 0.09 21.13
CA SER A 14 -27.44 -1.04 21.22
C SER A 14 -27.24 -1.90 22.48
N ASN A 15 -26.13 -1.72 23.20
CA ASN A 15 -25.87 -2.28 24.53
C ASN A 15 -25.89 -1.20 25.62
N ASN A 16 -26.44 -0.01 25.34
CA ASN A 16 -26.51 1.16 26.22
C ASN A 16 -25.13 1.65 26.71
N ILE A 17 -24.10 1.49 25.86
CA ILE A 17 -22.76 2.02 26.06
C ILE A 17 -22.57 3.21 25.12
N VAL A 18 -22.13 4.34 25.66
CA VAL A 18 -21.85 5.56 24.89
C VAL A 18 -20.35 5.72 24.68
N LEU A 19 -19.98 6.24 23.52
CA LEU A 19 -18.66 6.82 23.28
C LEU A 19 -18.77 8.34 23.43
N SER A 20 -17.90 8.94 24.23
CA SER A 20 -17.81 10.40 24.37
C SER A 20 -17.15 11.06 23.15
N ASP A 21 -16.20 10.38 22.54
CA ASP A 21 -15.39 10.87 21.42
C ASP A 21 -15.74 10.18 20.10
N SER A 22 -15.60 10.91 18.99
CA SER A 22 -15.73 10.32 17.65
C SER A 22 -14.52 9.45 17.34
N ILE A 23 -14.78 8.21 16.93
CA ILE A 23 -13.77 7.24 16.49
C ILE A 23 -13.66 7.18 14.96
N SER A 24 -14.26 8.14 14.25
CA SER A 24 -14.37 8.13 12.79
C SER A 24 -13.01 8.18 12.06
N SER A 25 -11.99 8.76 12.70
CA SER A 25 -10.62 8.86 12.17
C SER A 25 -9.76 7.64 12.46
N PHE A 26 -10.24 6.67 13.23
CA PHE A 26 -9.41 5.56 13.67
C PHE A 26 -9.14 4.58 12.54
N PRO A 27 -7.90 4.09 12.38
CA PRO A 27 -7.58 3.11 11.38
C PRO A 27 -8.25 1.77 11.71
N PHE A 28 -8.40 0.93 10.70
CA PHE A 28 -8.98 -0.42 10.81
C PHE A 28 -10.45 -0.48 11.27
N ILE A 29 -11.16 0.65 11.33
CA ILE A 29 -12.61 0.68 11.56
C ILE A 29 -13.31 0.83 10.21
N LYS A 30 -14.04 -0.22 9.78
CA LYS A 30 -14.82 -0.16 8.54
C LYS A 30 -16.02 0.76 8.70
N TRP A 31 -16.09 1.82 7.92
CA TRP A 31 -17.26 2.69 7.87
C TRP A 31 -18.37 2.05 7.02
N ASN A 32 -19.59 1.98 7.57
CA ASN A 32 -20.78 1.74 6.79
C ASN A 32 -21.61 3.02 6.80
N VAL A 33 -21.29 3.93 5.88
CA VAL A 33 -21.96 5.25 5.75
C VAL A 33 -23.45 5.08 5.40
N GLY A 34 -23.87 3.93 4.85
CA GLY A 34 -25.19 3.80 4.23
C GLY A 34 -26.35 3.23 5.05
N LYS A 35 -26.31 3.07 6.38
CA LYS A 35 -27.37 2.29 7.10
C LYS A 35 -27.97 2.84 8.40
N TYR A 36 -27.53 3.99 8.92
CA TYR A 36 -28.04 4.48 10.22
C TYR A 36 -28.79 5.82 10.15
N GLU A 37 -29.07 6.32 8.95
CA GLU A 37 -29.93 7.48 8.77
C GLU A 37 -31.36 7.13 9.20
N GLY A 38 -31.91 7.91 10.13
CA GLY A 38 -33.34 7.86 10.48
C GLY A 38 -33.68 7.37 11.89
N PHE A 39 -32.71 7.11 12.77
CA PHE A 39 -32.99 6.83 14.19
C PHE A 39 -32.14 7.69 15.12
N SER A 40 -32.70 8.02 16.28
CA SER A 40 -32.00 8.72 17.36
C SER A 40 -32.22 7.98 18.67
N TYR A 41 -31.19 7.97 19.50
CA TYR A 41 -31.22 7.30 20.79
C TYR A 41 -31.32 8.34 21.90
N ILE A 42 -32.23 8.11 22.84
CA ILE A 42 -32.22 8.79 24.14
C ILE A 42 -31.61 7.82 25.13
N LEU A 43 -30.70 8.32 25.95
CA LEU A 43 -30.07 7.57 27.00
C LEU A 43 -30.18 8.33 28.32
N VAL A 44 -30.56 7.63 29.38
CA VAL A 44 -30.49 8.10 30.76
C VAL A 44 -29.43 7.25 31.46
N LYS A 45 -28.42 7.90 32.01
CA LYS A 45 -27.31 7.25 32.71
C LYS A 45 -27.42 7.51 34.21
N PHE A 46 -27.04 6.52 35.01
CA PHE A 46 -26.88 6.65 36.45
C PHE A 46 -25.51 6.09 36.83
N GLU A 47 -24.54 7.00 36.92
CA GLU A 47 -23.10 6.73 37.08
C GLU A 47 -22.76 6.46 38.55
N HIS A 48 -21.91 5.49 38.82
CA HIS A 48 -21.50 5.11 40.18
C HIS A 48 -20.00 5.10 40.37
N TYR A 49 -19.29 4.40 39.48
CA TYR A 49 -17.85 4.21 39.57
C TYR A 49 -17.20 4.52 38.24
N GLU A 50 -15.92 4.81 38.32
CA GLU A 50 -15.08 5.07 37.18
C GLU A 50 -13.83 4.18 37.28
N ILE A 51 -13.50 3.51 36.18
CA ILE A 51 -12.23 2.81 36.03
C ILE A 51 -11.35 3.65 35.12
N LEU A 52 -10.15 3.96 35.61
CA LEU A 52 -9.11 4.67 34.89
C LEU A 52 -8.01 3.70 34.46
N LEU A 53 -7.78 3.62 33.16
CA LEU A 53 -6.80 2.77 32.49
C LEU A 53 -5.81 3.67 31.73
N GLU A 54 -5.00 4.41 32.48
CA GLU A 54 -3.96 5.26 31.90
C GLU A 54 -2.87 4.42 31.20
N GLU A 55 -2.22 5.00 30.18
CA GLU A 55 -1.27 4.31 29.30
C GLU A 55 -0.13 3.61 30.05
N ASP A 56 0.39 4.23 31.12
CA ASP A 56 1.47 3.67 31.94
C ASP A 56 1.03 2.47 32.80
N ASN A 57 -0.28 2.32 33.03
CA ASN A 57 -0.85 1.30 33.90
C ASN A 57 -1.33 0.05 33.15
N VAL A 58 -1.27 0.07 31.82
CA VAL A 58 -1.76 -1.00 30.95
C VAL A 58 -0.60 -1.60 30.17
N LYS A 59 -0.59 -2.93 30.05
CA LYS A 59 0.35 -3.62 29.17
C LYS A 59 -0.41 -4.59 28.27
N PRO A 60 -0.12 -4.63 26.97
CA PRO A 60 -0.71 -5.60 26.08
C PRO A 60 -0.33 -7.02 26.49
N ALA A 61 -1.24 -7.97 26.28
CA ALA A 61 -0.93 -9.37 26.45
C ALA A 61 0.14 -9.80 25.43
N LYS A 62 1.05 -10.69 25.85
CA LYS A 62 2.13 -11.20 24.97
C LYS A 62 1.61 -11.80 23.67
N GLU A 63 0.45 -12.46 23.72
CA GLU A 63 -0.21 -13.02 22.55
C GLU A 63 -0.57 -11.94 21.53
N PHE A 64 -1.18 -10.84 21.99
CA PHE A 64 -1.52 -9.70 21.14
C PHE A 64 -0.26 -9.08 20.50
N GLU A 65 0.81 -8.90 21.28
CA GLU A 65 2.08 -8.40 20.74
C GLU A 65 2.64 -9.32 19.63
N GLN A 66 2.57 -10.64 19.81
CA GLN A 66 3.11 -11.62 18.86
C GLN A 66 2.30 -11.69 17.56
N VAL A 67 0.97 -11.60 17.62
CA VAL A 67 0.14 -11.61 16.41
C VAL A 67 0.31 -10.32 15.62
N ILE A 68 0.54 -9.19 16.29
CA ILE A 68 0.90 -7.93 15.64
C ILE A 68 2.23 -8.06 14.91
N GLU A 69 3.28 -8.60 15.53
CA GLU A 69 4.57 -8.82 14.86
C GLU A 69 4.43 -9.67 13.59
N LYS A 70 3.68 -10.77 13.67
CA LYS A 70 3.39 -11.63 12.51
C LYS A 70 2.64 -10.88 11.41
N ALA A 71 1.66 -10.06 11.77
CA ALA A 71 0.91 -9.25 10.82
C ALA A 71 1.81 -8.19 10.15
N LEU A 72 2.69 -7.55 10.92
CA LEU A 72 3.67 -6.60 10.41
C LEU A 72 4.68 -7.28 9.46
N ASP A 73 5.09 -8.51 9.74
CA ASP A 73 6.02 -9.27 8.89
C ASP A 73 5.32 -9.98 7.72
N SER A 74 4.00 -9.88 7.59
CA SER A 74 3.25 -10.47 6.49
C SER A 74 3.50 -9.75 5.17
N MET A 75 3.39 -10.48 4.05
CA MET A 75 3.34 -9.90 2.70
C MET A 75 2.06 -9.07 2.47
N LYS A 76 1.00 -9.28 3.26
CA LYS A 76 -0.27 -8.54 3.18
C LYS A 76 -0.56 -7.83 4.50
N PRO A 77 0.29 -6.87 4.92
CA PRO A 77 0.28 -6.35 6.27
C PRO A 77 -1.04 -5.66 6.64
N LEU A 78 -1.66 -4.92 5.71
CA LEU A 78 -2.93 -4.23 6.00
C LEU A 78 -4.07 -5.21 6.25
N GLU A 79 -4.15 -6.31 5.48
CA GLU A 79 -5.19 -7.33 5.66
C GLU A 79 -5.00 -8.10 6.97
N GLU A 80 -3.77 -8.50 7.28
CA GLU A 80 -3.49 -9.23 8.52
C GLU A 80 -3.68 -8.34 9.75
N LEU A 81 -3.27 -7.06 9.71
CA LEU A 81 -3.56 -6.11 10.79
C LEU A 81 -5.07 -5.91 10.96
N GLN A 82 -5.83 -5.78 9.86
CA GLN A 82 -7.28 -5.69 9.93
C GLN A 82 -7.89 -6.92 10.61
N ARG A 83 -7.42 -8.14 10.30
CA ARG A 83 -7.89 -9.37 10.95
C ARG A 83 -7.59 -9.37 12.44
N VAL A 84 -6.37 -8.97 12.83
CA VAL A 84 -5.98 -8.85 14.24
C VAL A 84 -6.91 -7.88 14.97
N PHE A 85 -7.21 -6.70 14.41
CA PHE A 85 -8.13 -5.76 15.08
C PHE A 85 -9.61 -6.19 15.00
N ASP A 86 -10.02 -6.92 13.97
CA ASP A 86 -11.37 -7.53 13.91
C ASP A 86 -11.55 -8.58 15.03
N GLU A 87 -10.47 -9.25 15.46
CA GLU A 87 -10.47 -10.27 16.53
C GLU A 87 -10.29 -9.67 17.93
N PHE A 88 -9.28 -8.84 18.14
CA PHE A 88 -8.92 -8.27 19.45
C PHE A 88 -9.71 -7.01 19.80
N GLY A 89 -10.38 -6.41 18.82
CA GLY A 89 -11.07 -5.13 18.93
C GLY A 89 -10.29 -3.96 18.32
N HIS A 90 -10.98 -2.84 18.12
CA HIS A 90 -10.43 -1.69 17.41
C HIS A 90 -10.05 -0.52 18.32
N ILE A 91 -10.64 -0.46 19.51
CA ILE A 91 -10.53 0.68 20.41
C ILE A 91 -10.12 0.23 21.80
N PHE A 92 -9.48 1.13 22.54
CA PHE A 92 -9.18 0.96 23.94
C PHE A 92 -9.71 2.17 24.73
N PRO A 93 -10.72 1.99 25.59
CA PRO A 93 -11.19 3.07 26.46
C PRO A 93 -10.23 3.25 27.65
N GLN A 94 -9.68 4.45 27.81
CA GLN A 94 -8.86 4.75 28.99
C GLN A 94 -9.70 5.14 30.20
N ARG A 95 -10.98 5.47 29.99
CA ARG A 95 -11.95 5.76 31.04
C ARG A 95 -13.22 4.96 30.80
N ILE A 96 -13.63 4.19 31.81
CA ILE A 96 -14.83 3.37 31.75
C ILE A 96 -15.73 3.77 32.90
N THR A 97 -16.93 4.28 32.58
CA THR A 97 -17.94 4.59 33.59
C THR A 97 -18.82 3.38 33.81
N LEU A 98 -18.94 2.99 35.07
CA LEU A 98 -19.79 1.91 35.53
C LEU A 98 -21.01 2.46 36.24
N GLY A 99 -22.17 1.85 35.97
CA GLY A 99 -23.43 2.24 36.57
C GLY A 99 -24.60 1.50 35.95
N ARG A 100 -25.73 2.19 35.84
CA ARG A 100 -26.96 1.69 35.21
C ARG A 100 -27.37 2.64 34.09
N SER A 101 -27.95 2.11 33.02
CA SER A 101 -28.42 2.94 31.91
C SER A 101 -29.71 2.43 31.29
N LEU A 102 -30.53 3.38 30.86
CA LEU A 102 -31.81 3.17 30.20
C LEU A 102 -31.79 3.84 28.83
N LYS A 103 -32.34 3.20 27.82
CA LYS A 103 -32.45 3.77 26.47
C LYS A 103 -33.85 3.75 25.90
N ILE A 104 -34.08 4.55 24.87
CA ILE A 104 -35.15 4.30 23.90
C ILE A 104 -34.65 4.68 22.50
N ILE A 105 -35.19 4.01 21.48
CA ILE A 105 -34.92 4.29 20.07
C ILE A 105 -36.11 5.03 19.50
N LEU A 106 -35.87 6.19 18.90
CA LEU A 106 -36.90 6.99 18.27
C LEU A 106 -36.68 7.06 16.75
N PRO A 107 -37.73 6.84 15.93
CA PRO A 107 -37.67 7.13 14.51
C PRO A 107 -37.55 8.63 14.30
N ASN A 108 -36.66 9.00 13.40
CA ASN A 108 -36.20 10.33 13.03
C ASN A 108 -37.10 11.47 13.55
N PRO A 109 -36.83 12.01 14.75
CA PRO A 109 -37.62 13.13 15.23
C PRO A 109 -37.39 14.30 14.26
N SER A 110 -38.44 14.78 13.61
CA SER A 110 -38.46 16.06 12.91
C SER A 110 -38.40 17.17 13.96
N LEU A 111 -37.27 17.34 14.63
CA LEU A 111 -37.16 18.23 15.76
C LEU A 111 -35.92 19.11 15.57
N ASN A 112 -36.21 20.37 15.25
CA ASN A 112 -35.35 21.52 15.50
C ASN A 112 -35.05 21.70 17.00
N ASP A 113 -35.58 20.85 17.88
CA ASP A 113 -35.36 20.90 19.32
C ASP A 113 -34.03 20.22 19.67
N THR A 114 -33.06 21.05 20.01
CA THR A 114 -31.82 20.63 20.66
C THR A 114 -32.15 20.33 22.13
N PHE A 115 -32.19 19.05 22.50
CA PHE A 115 -32.33 18.68 23.91
C PHE A 115 -30.99 18.81 24.61
N GLU A 116 -30.89 19.73 25.56
CA GLU A 116 -29.72 19.86 26.43
C GLU A 116 -29.64 18.67 27.39
N ASN A 117 -28.40 18.29 27.74
CA ASN A 117 -28.17 17.28 28.77
C ASN A 117 -28.60 17.83 30.13
N THR A 118 -29.40 17.09 30.88
CA THR A 118 -29.85 17.45 32.23
C THR A 118 -29.61 16.32 33.21
N ASN A 119 -29.30 16.68 34.45
CA ASN A 119 -29.11 15.76 35.57
C ASN A 119 -30.35 15.72 36.50
N ASP A 120 -31.35 16.57 36.29
CA ASP A 120 -32.58 16.59 37.10
C ASP A 120 -33.58 15.57 36.56
N VAL A 121 -33.96 14.59 37.40
CA VAL A 121 -34.92 13.53 37.06
C VAL A 121 -36.26 14.10 36.58
N ASN A 122 -36.73 15.21 37.15
CA ASN A 122 -37.98 15.85 36.74
C ASN A 122 -37.86 16.49 35.34
N GLU A 123 -36.70 17.06 35.01
CA GLU A 123 -36.43 17.59 33.68
C GLU A 123 -36.28 16.48 32.64
N ILE A 124 -35.66 15.36 33.01
CA ILE A 124 -35.63 14.15 32.19
C ILE A 124 -37.05 13.69 31.88
N VAL A 125 -37.91 13.54 32.90
CA VAL A 125 -39.31 13.13 32.74
C VAL A 125 -40.09 14.09 31.83
N LYS A 126 -39.94 15.41 32.02
CA LYS A 126 -40.55 16.42 31.15
C LYS A 126 -40.06 16.33 29.71
N SER A 127 -38.78 16.01 29.50
CA SER A 127 -38.20 15.85 28.15
C SER A 127 -38.74 14.59 27.47
N LEU A 128 -38.90 13.51 28.22
CA LEU A 128 -39.54 12.29 27.74
C LEU A 128 -41.03 12.51 27.39
N ASP A 129 -41.74 13.35 28.14
CA ASP A 129 -43.12 13.76 27.81
C ASP A 129 -43.21 14.51 26.50
N LYS A 130 -42.33 15.47 26.25
CA LYS A 130 -42.28 16.21 24.97
C LYS A 130 -42.03 15.30 23.76
N LEU A 131 -41.40 14.15 23.99
CA LEU A 131 -41.03 13.17 22.98
C LEU A 131 -42.02 12.00 22.91
N ASP A 132 -43.14 12.08 23.64
CA ASP A 132 -44.15 11.01 23.75
C ASP A 132 -43.53 9.64 24.09
N VAL A 133 -42.55 9.61 25.00
CA VAL A 133 -41.84 8.38 25.41
C VAL A 133 -42.47 7.79 26.69
N PRO A 134 -43.23 6.68 26.61
CA PRO A 134 -43.89 6.10 27.77
C PRO A 134 -42.97 5.24 28.65
N TYR A 135 -41.88 4.71 28.10
CA TYR A 135 -40.95 3.83 28.81
C TYR A 135 -39.54 3.90 28.21
N LEU A 136 -38.57 3.44 28.99
CA LEU A 136 -37.20 3.20 28.58
C LEU A 136 -36.84 1.73 28.80
N ILE A 137 -35.74 1.28 28.22
CA ILE A 137 -35.30 -0.12 28.21
C ILE A 137 -33.94 -0.25 28.89
N THR A 138 -33.80 -1.19 29.82
CA THR A 138 -32.53 -1.54 30.47
C THR A 138 -31.57 -2.24 29.49
N GLN A 139 -30.32 -2.49 29.90
CA GLN A 139 -29.38 -3.30 29.11
C GLN A 139 -29.85 -4.76 28.93
N GLU A 140 -30.65 -5.29 29.84
CA GLU A 140 -31.22 -6.65 29.76
C GLU A 140 -32.53 -6.72 28.96
N GLY A 141 -33.02 -5.59 28.47
CA GLY A 141 -34.26 -5.53 27.69
C GLY A 141 -35.52 -5.33 28.53
N GLU A 142 -35.41 -5.07 29.82
CA GLU A 142 -36.56 -4.81 30.69
C GLU A 142 -37.11 -3.40 30.46
N SER A 143 -38.44 -3.28 30.42
CA SER A 143 -39.13 -2.00 30.23
C SER A 143 -39.38 -1.31 31.57
N ILE A 144 -38.85 -0.09 31.71
CA ILE A 144 -39.08 0.79 32.85
C ILE A 144 -39.98 1.93 32.39
N LYS A 145 -41.20 1.99 32.93
CA LYS A 145 -42.12 3.10 32.68
C LYS A 145 -41.49 4.42 33.12
N LYS A 146 -41.69 5.49 32.36
CA LYS A 146 -41.18 6.85 32.66
C LYS A 146 -41.47 7.29 34.11
N ASN A 147 -42.67 7.02 34.62
CA ASN A 147 -43.08 7.39 35.99
C ASN A 147 -42.36 6.58 37.09
N ASN A 148 -41.72 5.47 36.74
CA ASN A 148 -40.97 4.62 37.66
C ASN A 148 -39.46 4.93 37.65
N LEU A 149 -39.04 5.99 36.94
CA LEU A 149 -37.62 6.35 36.84
C LEU A 149 -37.01 6.66 38.21
N THR A 150 -37.72 7.41 39.06
CA THR A 150 -37.27 7.72 40.42
C THR A 150 -37.11 6.47 41.28
N SER A 151 -38.08 5.54 41.25
CA SER A 151 -37.97 4.26 41.96
C SER A 151 -36.82 3.40 41.43
N TRP A 152 -36.57 3.45 40.12
CA TRP A 152 -35.47 2.72 39.51
C TRP A 152 -34.10 3.29 39.92
N ILE A 153 -33.97 4.62 40.08
CA ILE A 153 -32.72 5.25 40.55
C ILE A 153 -32.43 4.88 42.02
N VAL A 154 -33.46 4.86 42.87
CA VAL A 154 -33.31 4.59 44.32
C VAL A 154 -33.08 3.10 44.61
N ASP A 155 -33.44 2.22 43.67
CA ASP A 155 -33.21 0.78 43.76
C ASP A 155 -31.70 0.48 43.90
N THR A 156 -31.31 -0.10 45.04
CA THR A 156 -29.91 -0.35 45.44
C THR A 156 -29.34 -1.65 44.89
N ASN A 157 -29.93 -2.19 43.82
CA ASN A 157 -29.50 -3.47 43.26
C ASN A 157 -28.11 -3.31 42.60
N ASP A 158 -27.10 -4.05 43.10
CA ASP A 158 -25.66 -4.00 42.74
C ASP A 158 -25.32 -4.43 41.29
N SER A 159 -26.26 -4.28 40.36
CA SER A 159 -26.11 -4.58 38.93
C SER A 159 -25.23 -3.54 38.21
N LEU A 160 -23.96 -3.49 38.59
CA LEU A 160 -22.97 -2.59 38.01
C LEU A 160 -22.61 -3.03 36.59
N LYS A 161 -22.84 -2.16 35.60
CA LYS A 161 -22.55 -2.44 34.19
C LYS A 161 -21.75 -1.31 33.57
N VAL A 162 -21.07 -1.59 32.47
CA VAL A 162 -20.44 -0.56 31.64
C VAL A 162 -21.54 0.26 30.97
N ILE A 163 -21.51 1.58 31.14
CA ILE A 163 -22.50 2.50 30.55
C ILE A 163 -21.86 3.55 29.63
N GLU A 164 -20.54 3.73 29.73
CA GLU A 164 -19.80 4.68 28.91
C GLU A 164 -18.32 4.31 28.81
N PHE A 165 -17.79 4.60 27.63
CA PHE A 165 -16.38 4.60 27.29
C PHE A 165 -15.97 6.03 26.92
N ASP A 166 -14.92 6.51 27.56
CA ASP A 166 -14.38 7.86 27.41
C ASP A 166 -12.85 7.80 27.27
N LYS A 167 -12.24 8.89 26.77
CA LYS A 167 -10.81 8.99 26.43
C LYS A 167 -10.36 7.79 25.59
N ILE A 168 -11.02 7.63 24.45
CA ILE A 168 -10.86 6.44 23.62
C ILE A 168 -9.64 6.63 22.71
N ILE A 169 -8.78 5.61 22.64
CA ILE A 169 -7.66 5.56 21.71
C ILE A 169 -7.80 4.35 20.77
N PRO A 170 -7.17 4.36 19.57
CA PRO A 170 -7.07 3.15 18.76
C PRO A 170 -6.34 2.05 19.54
N LEU A 171 -6.79 0.79 19.44
CA LEU A 171 -6.22 -0.29 20.25
C LEU A 171 -4.70 -0.41 20.10
N TYR A 172 -4.18 -0.21 18.89
CA TYR A 172 -2.75 -0.32 18.62
C TYR A 172 -1.88 0.69 19.41
N LYS A 173 -2.46 1.76 19.97
CA LYS A 173 -1.74 2.75 20.79
C LYS A 173 -1.30 2.21 22.15
N ILE A 174 -1.79 1.06 22.61
CA ILE A 174 -1.29 0.43 23.84
C ILE A 174 -0.04 -0.43 23.61
N LEU A 175 0.37 -0.62 22.36
CA LEU A 175 1.53 -1.43 21.99
C LEU A 175 2.85 -0.71 22.31
N LYS A 176 3.97 -1.44 22.24
CA LYS A 176 5.31 -0.82 22.34
C LYS A 176 5.51 0.21 21.23
N VAL A 177 6.28 1.26 21.53
CA VAL A 177 6.58 2.38 20.61
C VAL A 177 7.03 1.88 19.23
N GLU A 178 7.93 0.90 19.17
CA GLU A 178 8.42 0.32 17.91
C GLU A 178 7.30 -0.29 17.06
N GLN A 179 6.35 -0.98 17.68
CA GLN A 179 5.20 -1.57 16.96
C GLN A 179 4.26 -0.49 16.46
N GLN A 180 4.02 0.55 17.27
CA GLN A 180 3.21 1.69 16.88
C GLN A 180 3.82 2.42 15.68
N GLU A 181 5.13 2.68 15.70
CA GLU A 181 5.86 3.32 14.61
C GLU A 181 5.76 2.51 13.32
N ARG A 182 5.92 1.18 13.39
CA ARG A 182 5.78 0.29 12.23
C ARG A 182 4.35 0.26 11.68
N ILE A 183 3.32 0.28 12.54
CA ILE A 183 1.91 0.37 12.11
C ILE A 183 1.64 1.71 11.42
N ASN A 184 2.08 2.82 12.01
CA ASN A 184 1.90 4.14 11.42
C ASN A 184 2.62 4.25 10.07
N ASP A 185 3.86 3.76 9.97
CA ASP A 185 4.62 3.73 8.71
C ASP A 185 3.91 2.93 7.60
N ILE A 186 3.27 1.80 7.95
CA ILE A 186 2.45 1.03 7.00
C ILE A 186 1.22 1.83 6.60
N LEU A 187 0.47 2.37 7.57
CA LEU A 187 -0.74 3.15 7.29
C LEU A 187 -0.44 4.35 6.39
N ASP A 188 0.62 5.09 6.68
CA ASP A 188 1.07 6.23 5.87
C ASP A 188 1.39 5.82 4.44
N LYS A 189 2.07 4.69 4.25
CA LYS A 189 2.43 4.18 2.91
C LYS A 189 1.24 3.62 2.14
N PHE A 190 0.22 3.10 2.82
CA PHE A 190 -1.02 2.67 2.19
C PHE A 190 -1.93 3.86 1.85
N ASN A 191 -1.89 4.93 2.64
CA ASN A 191 -2.63 6.17 2.39
C ASN A 191 -1.92 7.09 1.36
N ASP A 192 -0.66 6.84 1.05
CA ASP A 192 0.08 7.52 -0.02
C ASP A 192 -0.42 7.11 -1.40
N LEU A 193 -1.39 7.87 -1.92
CA LEU A 193 -2.00 7.63 -3.23
C LEU A 193 -1.14 8.10 -4.41
N GLN A 194 -0.01 8.75 -4.18
CA GLN A 194 0.78 9.38 -5.24
C GLN A 194 2.04 8.57 -5.56
N ASN A 195 2.76 8.11 -4.54
CA ASN A 195 4.07 7.50 -4.75
C ASN A 195 4.00 5.98 -4.88
N SER A 196 4.69 5.48 -5.90
CA SER A 196 4.95 4.04 -6.03
C SER A 196 6.02 3.58 -5.04
N ARG A 197 5.96 2.32 -4.64
CA ARG A 197 6.89 1.68 -3.70
C ARG A 197 7.36 0.35 -4.25
N ILE A 198 8.45 -0.17 -3.70
CA ILE A 198 8.86 -1.56 -3.95
C ILE A 198 7.87 -2.48 -3.24
N ILE A 199 7.12 -3.23 -4.03
CA ILE A 199 6.07 -4.13 -3.57
C ILE A 199 6.67 -5.47 -3.18
N MET A 200 7.51 -6.00 -4.06
CA MET A 200 8.26 -7.24 -3.86
C MET A 200 9.42 -7.31 -4.85
N THR A 201 10.31 -8.24 -4.59
CA THR A 201 11.53 -8.48 -5.35
C THR A 201 11.74 -9.97 -5.55
N GLY A 202 12.37 -10.35 -6.64
CA GLY A 202 12.55 -11.76 -6.96
C GLY A 202 13.71 -12.03 -7.88
N ILE A 203 14.06 -13.31 -7.98
CA ILE A 203 15.08 -13.80 -8.89
C ILE A 203 14.56 -15.06 -9.56
N THR A 204 14.50 -15.04 -10.88
CA THR A 204 14.04 -16.15 -11.70
C THR A 204 15.20 -16.69 -12.52
N ASP A 205 15.42 -18.00 -12.49
CA ASP A 205 16.42 -18.64 -13.34
C ASP A 205 15.96 -18.74 -14.80
N LEU A 206 16.93 -18.86 -15.69
CA LEU A 206 16.74 -18.98 -17.14
C LEU A 206 17.05 -20.41 -17.65
N LYS A 207 16.99 -21.43 -16.79
CA LYS A 207 17.42 -22.80 -17.15
C LYS A 207 16.58 -23.42 -18.26
N ASP A 208 15.29 -23.11 -18.29
CA ASP A 208 14.32 -23.57 -19.28
C ASP A 208 14.49 -22.92 -20.67
N LEU A 209 15.41 -21.97 -20.80
CA LEU A 209 15.80 -21.38 -22.08
C LEU A 209 16.95 -22.16 -22.75
N GLU A 210 17.03 -23.47 -22.52
CA GLU A 210 18.08 -24.33 -23.10
C GLU A 210 18.05 -24.33 -24.64
N TYR A 211 16.87 -24.17 -25.25
CA TYR A 211 16.73 -24.01 -26.70
C TYR A 211 17.49 -22.79 -27.25
N LEU A 212 17.82 -21.82 -26.40
CA LEU A 212 18.65 -20.67 -26.79
C LEU A 212 20.13 -21.01 -26.90
N LYS A 213 20.62 -22.11 -26.35
CA LYS A 213 22.06 -22.44 -26.44
C LYS A 213 22.54 -22.48 -27.89
N ASP A 214 21.72 -23.03 -28.79
CA ASP A 214 22.07 -23.18 -30.21
C ASP A 214 21.83 -21.89 -31.00
N ASP A 215 20.75 -21.15 -30.71
CA ASP A 215 20.47 -19.82 -31.30
C ASP A 215 21.48 -18.75 -30.84
N LEU A 216 22.09 -18.92 -29.66
CA LEU A 216 23.12 -18.04 -29.13
C LEU A 216 24.49 -18.24 -29.78
N ASN A 217 24.74 -19.41 -30.39
CA ASN A 217 26.02 -19.76 -31.03
C ASN A 217 26.08 -19.43 -32.53
N ASN A 218 24.94 -19.20 -33.19
CA ASN A 218 24.92 -18.81 -34.61
C ASN A 218 25.11 -17.29 -34.75
N GLY A 219 26.12 -16.88 -35.52
CA GLY A 219 26.57 -15.49 -35.68
C GLY A 219 25.60 -14.51 -36.37
N LEU A 220 24.37 -14.93 -36.67
CA LEU A 220 23.31 -14.03 -37.11
C LEU A 220 22.54 -13.53 -35.88
N VAL A 221 22.68 -12.24 -35.57
CA VAL A 221 21.81 -11.52 -34.62
C VAL A 221 20.41 -11.44 -35.26
N ASN A 222 19.67 -12.54 -35.27
CA ASN A 222 18.26 -12.49 -35.60
C ASN A 222 17.55 -11.75 -34.46
N ASN A 223 16.69 -10.79 -34.80
CA ASN A 223 15.89 -9.96 -33.87
C ASN A 223 14.82 -10.77 -33.10
N ILE A 224 15.16 -11.96 -32.62
CA ILE A 224 14.24 -12.86 -31.91
C ILE A 224 14.17 -12.38 -30.46
N SER A 225 12.97 -11.97 -30.05
CA SER A 225 12.66 -11.66 -28.66
C SER A 225 12.19 -12.94 -27.97
N HIS A 226 12.78 -13.27 -26.83
CA HIS A 226 12.43 -14.47 -26.06
C HIS A 226 11.60 -14.09 -24.84
N TYR A 227 10.54 -14.86 -24.59
CA TYR A 227 9.60 -14.57 -23.52
C TYR A 227 9.75 -15.62 -22.42
N LYS A 228 10.02 -15.16 -21.20
CA LYS A 228 10.04 -15.99 -19.99
C LYS A 228 8.92 -15.54 -19.08
N ARG A 229 7.98 -16.44 -18.79
CA ARG A 229 6.96 -16.20 -17.76
C ARG A 229 7.61 -16.17 -16.39
N ILE A 230 7.23 -15.19 -15.57
CA ILE A 230 7.61 -15.06 -14.18
C ILE A 230 6.32 -15.01 -13.37
N ASP A 231 6.07 -16.08 -12.63
CA ASP A 231 4.92 -16.15 -11.72
C ASP A 231 5.32 -15.67 -10.33
N VAL A 232 4.46 -14.86 -9.73
CA VAL A 232 4.54 -14.49 -8.32
C VAL A 232 3.71 -15.47 -7.50
N GLU A 233 4.28 -16.00 -6.42
CA GLU A 233 3.58 -16.97 -5.56
C GLU A 233 2.30 -16.38 -4.94
N LEU A 234 2.31 -15.08 -4.67
CA LEU A 234 1.18 -14.35 -4.12
C LEU A 234 0.51 -13.51 -5.19
N SER A 235 -0.71 -13.90 -5.54
CA SER A 235 -1.55 -13.15 -6.47
C SER A 235 -1.82 -11.73 -5.97
N LEU A 236 -1.54 -10.76 -6.85
CA LEU A 236 -1.80 -9.33 -6.68
C LEU A 236 -3.30 -9.04 -6.91
N LYS A 237 -3.83 -7.98 -6.30
CA LYS A 237 -5.24 -7.59 -6.51
C LYS A 237 -5.51 -6.82 -7.80
N ASP A 238 -4.47 -6.34 -8.45
CA ASP A 238 -4.54 -5.45 -9.61
C ASP A 238 -3.33 -5.68 -10.52
N GLU A 239 -3.46 -5.33 -11.80
CA GLU A 239 -2.43 -5.47 -12.83
C GLU A 239 -1.63 -4.16 -13.03
N ASN A 240 -2.05 -3.07 -12.38
CA ASN A 240 -1.42 -1.75 -12.46
C ASN A 240 -0.13 -1.68 -11.62
N TYR A 241 0.87 -2.42 -12.05
CA TYR A 241 2.23 -2.39 -11.53
C TYR A 241 3.24 -2.37 -12.66
N GLU A 242 4.44 -1.93 -12.34
CA GLU A 242 5.57 -1.90 -13.27
C GLU A 242 6.66 -2.83 -12.74
N VAL A 243 7.42 -3.42 -13.66
CA VAL A 243 8.54 -4.28 -13.30
C VAL A 243 9.82 -3.72 -13.86
N TYR A 244 10.85 -3.72 -13.02
CA TYR A 244 12.19 -3.29 -13.37
C TYR A 244 13.18 -4.36 -12.97
N GLY A 245 14.25 -4.51 -13.73
CA GLY A 245 15.19 -5.59 -13.49
C GLY A 245 16.30 -5.67 -14.52
N SER A 246 17.13 -6.69 -14.38
CA SER A 246 18.25 -6.96 -15.28
C SER A 246 18.58 -8.44 -15.31
N VAL A 247 19.30 -8.85 -16.37
CA VAL A 247 19.89 -10.17 -16.44
C VAL A 247 21.24 -10.16 -15.74
N ILE A 248 21.43 -11.13 -14.84
CA ILE A 248 22.63 -11.30 -14.05
C ILE A 248 23.22 -12.69 -14.25
N SER A 249 24.54 -12.78 -14.15
CA SER A 249 25.27 -14.04 -14.21
C SER A 249 25.09 -14.89 -12.94
N GLU A 250 25.65 -16.09 -12.97
CA GLU A 250 25.80 -16.94 -11.79
C GLU A 250 26.60 -16.27 -10.65
N ASN A 251 27.47 -15.32 -10.99
CA ASN A 251 28.31 -14.57 -10.05
C ASN A 251 27.69 -13.22 -9.63
N ASN A 252 26.39 -13.02 -9.86
CA ASN A 252 25.69 -11.77 -9.56
C ASN A 252 26.35 -10.55 -10.23
N THR A 253 26.79 -10.69 -11.48
CA THR A 253 27.24 -9.56 -12.30
C THR A 253 26.20 -9.27 -13.36
N LYS A 254 25.83 -8.00 -13.55
CA LYS A 254 24.94 -7.60 -14.65
C LYS A 254 25.57 -7.94 -16.00
N LEU A 255 24.77 -8.46 -16.91
CA LEU A 255 25.17 -8.77 -18.28
C LEU A 255 24.66 -7.67 -19.21
N GLU A 256 25.57 -6.83 -19.70
CA GLU A 256 25.23 -5.72 -20.60
C GLU A 256 24.96 -6.20 -22.04
N GLU A 257 25.33 -7.45 -22.36
CA GLU A 257 25.12 -8.09 -23.65
C GLU A 257 23.67 -8.59 -23.84
N ILE A 258 22.90 -8.66 -22.74
CA ILE A 258 21.52 -9.13 -22.73
C ILE A 258 20.63 -7.99 -22.24
N TYR A 259 19.75 -7.53 -23.12
CA TYR A 259 18.70 -6.59 -22.75
C TYR A 259 17.48 -7.37 -22.27
N VAL A 260 16.85 -6.88 -21.20
CA VAL A 260 15.58 -7.42 -20.70
C VAL A 260 14.59 -6.29 -20.50
N ASN A 261 13.36 -6.54 -20.93
CA ASN A 261 12.21 -5.72 -20.64
C ASN A 261 11.11 -6.55 -19.98
N PHE A 262 10.04 -5.91 -19.55
CA PHE A 262 8.93 -6.58 -18.89
C PHE A 262 7.60 -6.15 -19.50
N GLY A 263 6.59 -6.99 -19.42
CA GLY A 263 5.27 -6.68 -19.92
C GLY A 263 4.32 -7.87 -19.77
N LEU A 264 3.15 -7.77 -20.41
CA LEU A 264 2.10 -8.79 -20.35
C LEU A 264 1.76 -9.13 -18.88
N TYR A 265 1.44 -8.08 -18.12
CA TYR A 265 1.12 -8.12 -16.70
C TYR A 265 -0.24 -8.77 -16.46
N ASP A 266 -0.32 -9.60 -15.43
CA ASP A 266 -1.57 -10.07 -14.84
C ASP A 266 -1.43 -10.19 -13.31
N PHE A 267 -2.52 -10.61 -12.66
CA PHE A 267 -2.59 -10.78 -11.21
C PHE A 267 -1.58 -11.79 -10.64
N ASN A 268 -1.11 -12.74 -11.45
CA ASN A 268 -0.23 -13.83 -11.02
C ASN A 268 1.21 -13.63 -11.49
N GLY A 269 1.52 -12.56 -12.20
CA GLY A 269 2.87 -12.25 -12.63
C GLY A 269 2.93 -11.63 -14.01
N PHE A 270 4.08 -11.80 -14.65
CA PHE A 270 4.45 -11.02 -15.83
C PHE A 270 5.41 -11.79 -16.72
N TYR A 271 5.67 -11.27 -17.90
CA TYR A 271 6.68 -11.81 -18.80
C TYR A 271 7.92 -10.93 -18.82
N ALA A 272 9.08 -11.57 -18.74
CA ALA A 272 10.33 -10.96 -19.14
C ALA A 272 10.57 -11.20 -20.62
N ILE A 273 10.98 -10.15 -21.31
CA ILE A 273 11.23 -10.14 -22.75
C ILE A 273 12.72 -9.90 -22.95
N ILE A 274 13.42 -10.93 -23.39
CA ILE A 274 14.87 -11.02 -23.43
C ILE A 274 15.33 -10.84 -24.87
N LYS A 275 16.25 -9.91 -25.08
CA LYS A 275 16.85 -9.60 -26.37
C LYS A 275 18.37 -9.68 -26.29
N LYS A 276 18.97 -10.40 -27.23
CA LYS A 276 20.43 -10.49 -27.37
C LYS A 276 20.95 -9.24 -28.08
N LEU A 277 22.01 -8.62 -27.56
CA LEU A 277 22.62 -7.44 -28.18
C LEU A 277 23.85 -7.78 -29.02
N LYS A 278 24.61 -8.80 -28.62
CA LYS A 278 25.86 -9.24 -29.25
C LYS A 278 26.05 -10.74 -29.08
N GLU A 279 26.95 -11.34 -29.86
CA GLU A 279 27.40 -12.70 -29.61
C GLU A 279 28.02 -12.80 -28.20
N ILE A 280 27.64 -13.84 -27.45
CA ILE A 280 28.01 -14.00 -26.05
C ILE A 280 28.53 -15.43 -25.88
N SER A 281 29.68 -15.58 -25.24
CA SER A 281 30.19 -16.89 -24.80
C SER A 281 29.55 -17.39 -23.50
N ILE A 282 28.52 -16.68 -23.01
CA ILE A 282 27.88 -16.93 -21.72
C ILE A 282 26.72 -17.91 -21.92
N ASP A 283 26.72 -18.98 -21.13
CA ASP A 283 25.59 -19.91 -21.06
C ASP A 283 24.41 -19.25 -20.35
N ILE A 284 23.39 -18.86 -21.12
CA ILE A 284 22.20 -18.17 -20.59
C ILE A 284 21.44 -19.02 -19.58
N THR A 285 21.54 -20.35 -19.65
CA THR A 285 20.85 -21.25 -18.71
C THR A 285 21.41 -21.16 -17.29
N LYS A 286 22.60 -20.59 -17.13
CA LYS A 286 23.22 -20.28 -15.84
C LYS A 286 22.96 -18.85 -15.38
N CYS A 287 22.22 -18.08 -16.16
CA CYS A 287 21.86 -16.71 -15.85
C CYS A 287 20.50 -16.63 -15.16
N TYR A 288 20.24 -15.46 -14.58
CA TYR A 288 19.04 -15.19 -13.82
C TYR A 288 18.52 -13.81 -14.18
N ILE A 289 17.22 -13.62 -14.04
CA ILE A 289 16.59 -12.30 -14.06
C ILE A 289 16.40 -11.87 -12.63
N SER A 290 17.03 -10.76 -12.23
CA SER A 290 16.73 -10.08 -10.99
C SER A 290 15.71 -8.98 -11.25
N TRP A 291 14.61 -8.97 -10.50
CA TRP A 291 13.48 -8.09 -10.76
C TRP A 291 12.85 -7.54 -9.48
N MET A 292 12.19 -6.39 -9.63
CA MET A 292 11.38 -5.75 -8.59
C MET A 292 10.05 -5.28 -9.18
N ILE A 293 8.99 -5.53 -8.42
CA ILE A 293 7.66 -4.99 -8.70
C ILE A 293 7.52 -3.65 -8.00
N ILE A 294 7.13 -2.64 -8.77
CA ILE A 294 6.88 -1.28 -8.31
C ILE A 294 5.40 -0.97 -8.50
N GLY A 295 4.76 -0.48 -7.45
CA GLY A 295 3.35 -0.12 -7.52
C GLY A 295 2.84 0.51 -6.23
N ARG A 296 1.52 0.64 -6.13
CA ARG A 296 0.85 1.20 -4.94
C ARG A 296 0.45 0.08 -3.99
N PRO A 297 0.91 0.08 -2.73
CA PRO A 297 0.57 -0.96 -1.75
C PRO A 297 -0.94 -1.17 -1.60
N LEU A 298 -1.73 -0.10 -1.55
CA LEU A 298 -3.19 -0.17 -1.38
C LEU A 298 -3.88 -0.87 -2.56
N GLN A 299 -3.42 -0.60 -3.79
CA GLN A 299 -4.02 -1.17 -5.00
C GLN A 299 -3.67 -2.65 -5.14
N LEU A 300 -2.42 -3.02 -4.87
CA LEU A 300 -1.93 -4.39 -5.06
C LEU A 300 -2.18 -5.29 -3.85
N SER A 301 -2.44 -4.70 -2.68
CA SER A 301 -2.65 -5.36 -1.38
C SER A 301 -1.45 -6.14 -0.82
N ILE A 302 -0.38 -6.27 -1.60
CA ILE A 302 0.88 -6.86 -1.20
C ILE A 302 1.87 -5.73 -0.93
N PHE A 303 2.65 -5.88 0.14
CA PHE A 303 3.75 -4.99 0.44
C PHE A 303 4.78 -5.72 1.31
N SER A 304 5.81 -6.28 0.68
CA SER A 304 6.82 -7.11 1.35
C SER A 304 7.50 -6.38 2.50
N PRO A 305 7.69 -7.02 3.68
CA PRO A 305 8.42 -6.42 4.81
C PRO A 305 9.91 -6.16 4.51
N ASN A 306 10.48 -6.87 3.54
CA ASN A 306 11.91 -6.87 3.29
C ASN A 306 12.44 -5.51 2.82
N ASN A 307 11.64 -4.78 2.04
CA ASN A 307 12.10 -3.59 1.31
C ASN A 307 11.23 -2.34 1.53
N ARG A 308 10.31 -2.32 2.51
CA ARG A 308 9.38 -1.19 2.74
C ARG A 308 10.05 0.16 3.03
N LYS A 309 11.26 0.13 3.56
CA LYS A 309 12.02 1.34 3.94
C LYS A 309 12.64 2.07 2.74
N PHE A 310 12.74 1.41 1.58
CA PHE A 310 13.37 2.00 0.41
C PHE A 310 12.41 2.93 -0.31
N GLN A 311 12.94 4.09 -0.69
CA GLN A 311 12.23 5.06 -1.53
C GLN A 311 12.64 4.84 -2.98
N VAL A 312 11.64 4.90 -3.85
CA VAL A 312 11.80 4.85 -5.30
C VAL A 312 11.10 6.05 -5.89
N HIS A 313 11.65 6.56 -6.98
CA HIS A 313 11.00 7.59 -7.77
C HIS A 313 10.82 7.07 -9.19
N CYS A 314 9.58 7.09 -9.66
CA CYS A 314 9.21 6.65 -10.99
C CYS A 314 8.90 7.85 -11.87
N ILE A 315 9.53 7.89 -13.03
CA ILE A 315 9.33 8.92 -14.05
C ILE A 315 8.74 8.23 -15.27
N LYS A 316 7.61 8.73 -15.76
CA LYS A 316 6.98 8.30 -17.01
C LYS A 316 7.05 9.43 -18.00
N ASN A 317 7.81 9.27 -19.07
CA ASN A 317 7.96 10.29 -20.10
C ASN A 317 7.59 9.75 -21.47
N HIS A 318 6.82 10.55 -22.21
CA HIS A 318 6.40 10.22 -23.57
C HIS A 318 7.34 10.87 -24.58
N PHE A 319 7.88 10.07 -25.48
CA PHE A 319 8.79 10.52 -26.53
C PHE A 319 8.31 10.08 -27.90
N LYS A 320 8.67 10.87 -28.89
CA LYS A 320 8.62 10.47 -30.30
C LYS A 320 10.04 10.14 -30.71
N LEU A 321 10.32 8.86 -31.00
CA LEU A 321 11.62 8.50 -31.54
C LEU A 321 11.78 9.12 -32.93
N GLN A 322 12.85 9.87 -33.10
CA GLN A 322 13.27 10.39 -34.40
C GLN A 322 14.34 9.47 -34.97
N SER A 323 14.28 9.21 -36.28
CA SER A 323 15.24 8.33 -36.99
C SER A 323 16.71 8.76 -36.83
N ASN A 324 16.95 10.07 -36.68
CA ASN A 324 18.31 10.63 -36.62
C ASN A 324 18.79 10.93 -35.18
N GLN A 325 17.97 10.67 -34.15
CA GLN A 325 18.30 10.97 -32.76
C GLN A 325 18.37 9.69 -31.93
N LEU A 326 19.57 9.38 -31.44
CA LEU A 326 19.79 8.24 -30.54
C LEU A 326 19.86 8.65 -29.07
N ASN A 327 20.26 9.89 -28.78
CA ASN A 327 20.50 10.36 -27.41
C ASN A 327 19.33 11.25 -26.93
N TYR A 328 18.74 10.87 -25.81
CA TYR A 328 17.60 11.55 -25.21
C TYR A 328 17.95 11.97 -23.79
N ARG A 329 17.81 13.27 -23.51
CA ARG A 329 18.00 13.84 -22.18
C ARG A 329 16.67 13.88 -21.45
N ILE A 330 16.64 13.31 -20.26
CA ILE A 330 15.47 13.26 -19.39
C ILE A 330 15.76 14.08 -18.15
N GLU A 331 14.96 15.12 -17.92
CA GLU A 331 15.07 15.94 -16.72
C GLU A 331 14.40 15.25 -15.53
N THR A 332 15.02 15.39 -14.36
CA THR A 332 14.52 14.89 -13.09
C THR A 332 14.06 16.08 -12.24
N SER A 333 12.97 15.91 -11.49
CA SER A 333 12.43 16.94 -10.61
C SER A 333 13.27 17.19 -9.34
N PHE A 334 14.32 16.39 -9.14
CA PHE A 334 15.21 16.42 -8.00
C PHE A 334 16.66 16.18 -8.42
N ASN A 335 17.59 16.44 -7.49
CA ASN A 335 19.00 16.25 -7.74
C ASN A 335 19.40 14.78 -7.63
N LEU A 336 20.07 14.27 -8.66
CA LEU A 336 20.71 12.98 -8.68
C LEU A 336 22.04 13.03 -7.90
N SER A 337 22.40 11.91 -7.28
CA SER A 337 23.65 11.74 -6.57
C SER A 337 24.36 10.45 -6.98
N GLU A 338 25.68 10.42 -6.81
CA GLU A 338 26.46 9.20 -6.97
C GLU A 338 25.93 8.10 -6.03
N GLY A 339 25.89 6.86 -6.53
CA GLY A 339 25.35 5.71 -5.81
C GLY A 339 23.89 5.39 -6.13
N TYR A 340 23.14 6.30 -6.75
CA TYR A 340 21.75 5.99 -7.17
C TYR A 340 21.75 4.91 -8.26
N THR A 341 20.72 4.07 -8.24
CA THR A 341 20.53 3.01 -9.24
C THR A 341 19.34 3.32 -10.12
N ILE A 342 19.57 3.24 -11.43
CA ILE A 342 18.58 3.56 -12.46
C ILE A 342 18.19 2.31 -13.22
N PHE A 343 16.88 2.13 -13.38
CA PHE A 343 16.29 1.15 -14.29
C PHE A 343 15.43 1.91 -15.29
N ALA A 344 15.46 1.51 -16.56
CA ALA A 344 14.72 2.19 -17.61
C ALA A 344 14.24 1.20 -18.67
N HIS A 345 12.94 1.28 -18.97
CA HIS A 345 12.20 0.35 -19.82
C HIS A 345 11.26 1.16 -20.73
N ALA A 346 10.94 0.66 -21.92
CA ALA A 346 10.10 1.36 -22.89
C ALA A 346 8.89 0.52 -23.32
N TYR A 347 7.79 1.23 -23.61
CA TYR A 347 6.54 0.68 -24.16
C TYR A 347 6.07 1.50 -25.36
N HIS A 348 5.36 0.86 -26.30
CA HIS A 348 4.59 1.57 -27.30
C HIS A 348 3.42 2.30 -26.61
N SER A 349 3.38 3.62 -26.76
CA SER A 349 2.41 4.46 -26.04
C SER A 349 0.94 4.19 -26.40
N SER A 350 0.67 3.50 -27.51
CA SER A 350 -0.70 3.24 -28.00
C SER A 350 -1.23 1.86 -27.64
N THR A 351 -0.36 0.89 -27.33
CA THR A 351 -0.76 -0.51 -27.18
C THR A 351 -0.18 -1.18 -25.93
N ASN A 352 0.64 -0.47 -25.15
CA ASN A 352 1.44 -1.02 -24.04
C ASN A 352 2.27 -2.25 -24.44
N HIS A 353 2.44 -2.50 -25.74
CA HIS A 353 3.31 -3.55 -26.26
C HIS A 353 4.75 -3.07 -26.23
N GLU A 354 5.68 -4.00 -26.07
CA GLU A 354 7.08 -3.64 -26.05
C GLU A 354 7.57 -3.20 -27.43
N PRO A 355 8.23 -2.04 -27.56
CA PRO A 355 8.84 -1.66 -28.81
C PRO A 355 10.16 -2.41 -29.01
N ASN A 356 10.58 -2.54 -30.26
CA ASN A 356 11.83 -3.20 -30.61
C ASN A 356 13.04 -2.28 -30.37
N ASN A 357 13.17 -1.73 -29.16
CA ASN A 357 14.23 -0.81 -28.79
C ASN A 357 15.11 -1.33 -27.66
N ILE A 358 16.34 -0.82 -27.64
CA ILE A 358 17.33 -1.05 -26.61
C ILE A 358 17.58 0.28 -25.92
N ILE A 359 17.47 0.29 -24.59
CA ILE A 359 17.74 1.48 -23.78
C ILE A 359 19.06 1.28 -23.04
N LYS A 360 19.95 2.26 -23.15
CA LYS A 360 21.22 2.28 -22.43
C LYS A 360 21.43 3.64 -21.77
N LEU A 361 21.76 3.65 -20.48
CA LEU A 361 22.19 4.88 -19.81
C LEU A 361 23.62 5.21 -20.25
N ILE A 362 23.83 6.42 -20.76
CA ILE A 362 25.16 6.89 -21.20
C ILE A 362 25.81 7.73 -20.11
N LYS A 363 25.12 8.77 -19.65
CA LYS A 363 25.63 9.78 -18.72
C LYS A 363 24.52 10.34 -17.84
N TRP A 364 24.90 10.95 -16.73
CA TRP A 364 24.00 11.68 -15.85
C TRP A 364 24.59 13.03 -15.46
N SER A 365 23.72 13.96 -15.09
CA SER A 365 24.08 15.27 -14.54
C SER A 365 23.27 15.50 -13.25
N LYS A 366 23.42 16.69 -12.64
CA LYS A 366 22.75 17.01 -11.37
C LYS A 366 21.24 16.78 -11.42
N ASN A 367 20.57 17.08 -12.54
CA ASN A 367 19.11 17.00 -12.67
C ASN A 367 18.67 16.34 -13.99
N SER A 368 19.52 15.52 -14.61
CA SER A 368 19.14 14.84 -15.84
C SER A 368 19.87 13.53 -16.07
N ILE A 369 19.23 12.64 -16.83
CA ILE A 369 19.79 11.36 -17.27
C ILE A 369 19.76 11.33 -18.80
N ASN A 370 20.88 10.94 -19.41
CA ASN A 370 20.99 10.80 -20.86
C ASN A 370 20.94 9.31 -21.22
N PHE A 371 19.90 8.93 -21.96
CA PHE A 371 19.74 7.59 -22.50
C PHE A 371 20.07 7.55 -23.99
N GLN A 372 20.73 6.47 -24.40
CA GLN A 372 20.74 6.01 -25.78
C GLN A 372 19.53 5.12 -25.99
N ILE A 373 18.71 5.42 -27.00
CA ILE A 373 17.60 4.56 -27.41
C ILE A 373 17.83 4.18 -28.86
N THR A 374 18.06 2.89 -29.10
CA THR A 374 18.32 2.35 -30.44
C THR A 374 17.16 1.46 -30.87
N ASN A 375 16.62 1.68 -32.06
CA ASN A 375 15.59 0.85 -32.65
C ASN A 375 16.20 -0.29 -33.48
N LEU A 376 15.99 -1.53 -33.05
CA LEU A 376 16.49 -2.73 -33.73
C LEU A 376 15.85 -2.93 -35.11
N SER A 377 14.64 -2.42 -35.34
CA SER A 377 13.98 -2.47 -36.65
C SER A 377 14.71 -1.60 -37.69
N GLN A 378 15.39 -0.53 -37.25
CA GLN A 378 16.18 0.34 -38.14
C GLN A 378 17.55 -0.26 -38.49
N LEU A 379 18.09 -1.15 -37.65
CA LEU A 379 19.36 -1.83 -37.91
C LEU A 379 19.28 -2.89 -39.02
N ASN A 380 18.08 -3.39 -39.32
CA ASN A 380 17.85 -4.41 -40.36
C ASN A 380 17.57 -3.85 -41.77
N LEU A 381 17.43 -2.53 -41.93
CA LEU A 381 17.14 -1.90 -43.23
C LEU A 381 18.43 -1.58 -44.00
N VAL A 382 19.29 -2.58 -44.21
CA VAL A 382 20.47 -2.42 -45.09
C VAL A 382 20.18 -2.84 -46.53
N ASP A 383 19.05 -3.50 -46.87
CA ASP A 383 18.94 -4.04 -48.23
C ASP A 383 17.57 -4.11 -48.92
N ASP A 384 16.53 -3.41 -48.44
CA ASP A 384 15.30 -3.32 -49.25
C ASP A 384 14.81 -1.88 -49.46
N PHE A 385 14.75 -1.54 -50.74
CA PHE A 385 14.42 -0.24 -51.31
C PHE A 385 12.98 0.20 -50.99
N LEU A 386 12.84 1.51 -50.73
CA LEU A 386 11.67 2.37 -50.99
C LEU A 386 10.43 2.17 -50.10
N THR A 387 10.37 2.92 -49.01
CA THR A 387 9.32 3.93 -48.78
C THR A 387 9.76 4.86 -47.65
N GLU A 388 10.02 6.13 -48.00
CA GLU A 388 10.19 7.23 -47.05
C GLU A 388 8.83 7.54 -46.40
N THR A 389 8.42 6.72 -45.44
CA THR A 389 7.50 7.18 -44.40
C THR A 389 8.30 7.32 -43.14
N GLU A 390 8.43 8.54 -42.63
CA GLU A 390 8.94 8.82 -41.30
C GLU A 390 8.10 8.03 -40.29
N ASN A 391 8.51 6.81 -39.97
CA ASN A 391 7.85 5.97 -38.98
C ASN A 391 8.18 6.56 -37.60
N VAL A 392 7.45 7.60 -37.24
CA VAL A 392 7.50 8.21 -35.90
C VAL A 392 6.93 7.19 -34.91
N ILE A 393 7.81 6.56 -34.14
CA ILE A 393 7.41 5.59 -33.12
C ILE A 393 7.26 6.36 -31.80
N ASN A 394 6.02 6.41 -31.31
CA ASN A 394 5.71 6.97 -30.01
C ASN A 394 6.00 5.93 -28.92
N ILE A 395 6.74 6.36 -27.90
CA ILE A 395 7.21 5.51 -26.81
C ILE A 395 6.95 6.18 -25.48
N GLU A 396 6.47 5.40 -24.51
CA GLU A 396 6.52 5.74 -23.10
C GLU A 396 7.78 5.12 -22.49
N LEU A 397 8.69 5.96 -21.99
CA LEU A 397 9.88 5.55 -21.26
C LEU A 397 9.58 5.63 -19.77
N ASN A 398 9.68 4.48 -19.10
CA ASN A 398 9.47 4.32 -17.68
C ASN A 398 10.82 4.17 -17.00
N ILE A 399 11.14 5.08 -16.08
CA ILE A 399 12.40 5.12 -15.36
C ILE A 399 12.11 4.96 -13.87
N CYS A 400 12.79 4.01 -13.22
CA CYS A 400 12.80 3.87 -11.78
C CYS A 400 14.16 4.28 -11.23
N ILE A 401 14.15 5.17 -10.25
CA ILE A 401 15.32 5.71 -9.57
C ILE A 401 15.29 5.26 -8.11
N LEU A 402 16.31 4.51 -7.71
CA LEU A 402 16.51 4.05 -6.34
C LEU A 402 17.59 4.91 -5.66
N PHE A 403 17.23 5.55 -4.55
CA PHE A 403 18.06 6.55 -3.86
C PHE A 403 19.15 5.94 -2.96
N ASN A 404 19.00 4.67 -2.60
CA ASN A 404 19.87 4.00 -1.64
C ASN A 404 20.64 2.86 -2.29
N ASP A 405 21.72 2.48 -1.61
CA ASP A 405 22.52 1.31 -1.92
C ASP A 405 21.65 0.05 -2.07
N TYR A 406 21.45 -0.36 -3.33
CA TYR A 406 20.69 -1.55 -3.71
C TYR A 406 21.29 -2.82 -3.14
N GLU A 407 22.54 -2.80 -2.64
CA GLU A 407 23.17 -3.93 -1.97
C GLU A 407 22.40 -4.41 -0.74
N ARG A 408 21.49 -3.58 -0.23
CA ARG A 408 20.65 -3.86 0.94
C ARG A 408 19.26 -4.40 0.61
N LEU A 409 18.89 -4.47 -0.67
CA LEU A 409 17.60 -5.07 -1.06
C LEU A 409 17.65 -6.57 -0.77
N LYS A 410 16.62 -7.06 -0.08
CA LYS A 410 16.45 -8.50 0.19
C LYS A 410 15.47 -9.09 -0.79
N ILE A 411 15.69 -10.33 -1.22
CA ILE A 411 14.84 -11.03 -2.17
C ILE A 411 13.67 -11.70 -1.45
N ASP A 412 12.47 -11.54 -2.00
CA ASP A 412 11.25 -12.18 -1.49
C ASP A 412 11.05 -13.55 -2.15
N ASN A 413 11.18 -13.59 -3.47
CA ASN A 413 10.89 -14.77 -4.27
C ASN A 413 12.19 -15.44 -4.74
N ASN A 414 12.91 -16.09 -3.81
CA ASN A 414 13.96 -17.12 -4.06
C ASN A 414 14.43 -17.77 -2.74
N GLU A 415 14.18 -19.07 -2.55
CA GLU A 415 14.73 -19.84 -1.43
C GLU A 415 16.21 -20.20 -1.68
N GLY A 416 17.13 -19.31 -1.31
CA GLY A 416 18.54 -19.68 -1.08
C GLY A 416 19.59 -18.79 -1.76
N ARG A 417 19.22 -17.94 -2.71
CA ARG A 417 20.17 -17.02 -3.36
C ARG A 417 20.12 -15.63 -2.73
N LYS A 418 21.24 -15.19 -2.15
CA LYS A 418 21.49 -13.77 -1.87
C LYS A 418 21.78 -13.09 -3.21
N GLY A 419 20.76 -12.64 -3.91
CA GLY A 419 20.96 -11.87 -5.13
C GLY A 419 20.67 -10.39 -4.93
N LEU A 420 21.39 -9.59 -5.70
CA LEU A 420 21.39 -8.14 -5.70
C LEU A 420 20.59 -7.68 -6.92
N LEU A 421 19.77 -6.64 -6.77
CA LEU A 421 19.10 -5.99 -7.89
C LEU A 421 20.09 -5.07 -8.61
N ILE A 422 20.60 -5.49 -9.77
CA ILE A 422 21.69 -4.77 -10.44
C ILE A 422 21.15 -3.89 -11.56
N GLY A 423 20.90 -2.62 -11.25
CA GLY A 423 20.58 -1.60 -12.27
C GLY A 423 21.82 -0.88 -12.79
N TYR A 424 21.60 0.27 -13.44
CA TYR A 424 22.69 1.17 -13.81
C TYR A 424 23.04 2.10 -12.63
N THR A 425 24.23 1.92 -12.06
CA THR A 425 24.69 2.77 -10.95
C THR A 425 25.28 4.09 -11.46
N LEU A 426 24.85 5.20 -10.86
CA LEU A 426 25.41 6.52 -11.10
C LEU A 426 26.76 6.63 -10.39
N THR A 427 27.81 6.92 -11.14
CA THR A 427 29.19 7.04 -10.64
C THR A 427 29.84 8.32 -11.14
N LYS A 428 30.98 8.72 -10.56
CA LYS A 428 31.77 9.83 -11.13
C LYS A 428 32.20 9.59 -12.58
N LYS A 429 32.39 8.34 -13.01
CA LYS A 429 32.87 8.02 -14.36
C LYS A 429 31.86 8.37 -15.46
N ASN A 430 30.57 8.26 -15.16
CA ASN A 430 29.48 8.58 -16.09
C ASN A 430 28.79 9.93 -15.77
N PHE A 431 29.39 10.74 -14.90
CA PHE A 431 28.91 12.09 -14.59
C PHE A 431 29.38 13.09 -15.66
N ASP A 432 28.46 13.91 -16.16
CA ASP A 432 28.75 14.98 -17.11
C ASP A 432 28.77 16.35 -16.42
N GLU A 433 29.97 16.89 -16.20
CA GLU A 433 30.14 18.21 -15.59
C GLU A 433 29.71 19.35 -16.50
N SER A 434 29.71 19.14 -17.82
CA SER A 434 29.39 20.19 -18.80
C SER A 434 27.91 20.57 -18.80
N LEU A 435 27.04 19.74 -18.23
CA LEU A 435 25.59 19.96 -18.13
C LEU A 435 25.17 20.81 -16.92
N LYS A 436 26.11 21.37 -16.15
CA LYS A 436 25.85 22.23 -14.98
C LYS A 436 25.37 23.66 -15.32
N GLN A 437 25.39 24.07 -16.59
CA GLN A 437 25.16 25.47 -16.99
C GLN A 437 23.96 25.64 -17.93
N SER A 438 22.76 25.70 -17.36
CA SER A 438 21.64 26.42 -17.95
C SER A 438 20.66 26.74 -16.81
N ILE A 439 20.84 27.92 -16.22
CA ILE A 439 19.91 28.54 -15.25
C ILE A 439 18.84 29.29 -16.04
#